data_AF-A0A0C2CRY6-F1
#
_entry.id   AF-A0A0C2CRY6-F1
#
_cell.length_a   1.000
_cell.length_b   1.000
_cell.length_c   1.000
_cell.angle_alpha   90.00
_cell.angle_beta   90.00
_cell.angle_gamma   90.00
#
_symmetry.space_group_name_H-M   'P 1'
#
loop_
_entity.id
_entity.type
_entity.pdbx_description
1 polymer ?
#
loop_
_entity_poly.entity_id
_entity_poly.type
_entity_poly.pdbx_seq_one_letter_code
_entity_poly.pdbx_strand_id
1 'polypeptide(L)'
;MHCSAGIGRTGTIILIDIILRKLFSCQEVNLVELFKTLRNQRASCIQLEGQYVFIILSVLDYIKVTHSPQQQLNQPSPNHISRLNVPNTKKK
;
A
#
# COMPACT_ATOMS: atom_id res chain seq x y z
N MET A 1 19.28 2.90 -7.49
CA MET A 1 18.53 1.78 -6.88
C MET A 1 19.19 0.47 -7.27
N HIS A 2 19.55 -0.39 -6.33
CA HIS A 2 20.05 -1.74 -6.64
C HIS A 2 19.46 -2.76 -5.67
N CYS A 3 19.32 -4.00 -6.14
CA CYS A 3 19.08 -5.16 -5.28
C CYS A 3 20.31 -6.07 -5.35
N SER A 4 20.18 -7.25 -5.96
CA SER A 4 21.31 -8.11 -6.34
C SER A 4 21.66 -7.87 -7.82
N ALA A 5 20.96 -8.50 -8.77
CA ALA A 5 21.12 -8.22 -10.21
C ALA A 5 20.54 -6.86 -10.66
N GLY A 6 19.77 -6.19 -9.80
CA GLY A 6 19.20 -4.87 -10.08
C GLY A 6 18.11 -4.86 -11.17
N ILE A 7 17.41 -5.98 -11.39
CA ILE A 7 16.40 -6.12 -12.45
C ILE A 7 15.00 -6.48 -11.94
N GLY A 8 14.87 -7.30 -10.90
CA GLY A 8 13.58 -7.66 -10.29
C GLY A 8 13.01 -6.52 -9.43
N ARG A 9 13.33 -6.53 -8.13
CA ARG A 9 12.85 -5.52 -7.15
C ARG A 9 13.15 -4.07 -7.57
N THR A 10 14.32 -3.84 -8.16
CA THR A 10 14.69 -2.52 -8.67
C THR A 10 13.74 -2.06 -9.78
N GLY A 11 13.44 -2.92 -10.76
CA GLY A 11 12.47 -2.61 -11.82
C GLY A 11 11.05 -2.40 -11.29
N THR A 12 10.65 -3.19 -10.29
CA THR A 12 9.36 -3.05 -9.60
C THR A 12 9.19 -1.64 -8.99
N ILE A 13 10.16 -1.20 -8.19
CA ILE A 13 10.09 0.11 -7.51
C ILE A 13 10.15 1.25 -8.54
N ILE A 14 11.01 1.13 -9.55
CA ILE A 14 11.11 2.14 -10.63
C ILE A 14 9.77 2.28 -11.37
N LEU A 15 9.11 1.16 -11.71
CA LEU A 15 7.84 1.23 -12.44
C LEU A 15 6.72 1.84 -11.58
N ILE A 16 6.64 1.52 -10.29
CA ILE A 16 5.71 2.16 -9.34
C ILE A 16 5.92 3.68 -9.32
N ASP A 17 7.16 4.12 -9.19
CA ASP A 17 7.52 5.54 -9.17
C ASP A 17 7.11 6.26 -10.47
N ILE A 18 7.37 5.66 -11.63
CA ILE A 18 6.95 6.20 -12.93
C ILE A 18 5.43 6.36 -13.00
N ILE A 19 4.68 5.34 -12.57
CA ILE A 19 3.22 5.37 -12.59
C ILE A 19 2.70 6.48 -11.69
N LEU A 20 3.17 6.57 -10.44
CA LEU A 20 2.72 7.59 -9.48
C LEU A 20 3.03 9.01 -9.99
N ARG A 21 4.22 9.24 -10.55
CA ARG A 21 4.56 10.55 -11.14
C ARG A 21 3.65 10.92 -12.30
N LYS A 22 3.28 9.97 -13.17
CA LYS A 22 2.32 10.22 -14.26
C LYS A 22 0.94 10.54 -13.71
N LEU A 23 0.47 9.79 -12.71
CA LEU A 23 -0.83 10.03 -12.06
C LEU A 23 -0.88 11.41 -11.39
N PHE A 24 0.15 11.80 -10.65
CA PHE A 24 0.23 13.14 -10.03
C PHE A 24 0.34 14.28 -11.05
N SER A 25 0.84 13.98 -12.24
CA SER A 25 0.91 14.94 -13.36
C SER A 25 -0.35 14.91 -14.23
N CYS A 26 -1.42 14.23 -13.80
CA CYS A 26 -2.66 14.02 -14.55
C CYS A 26 -2.44 13.46 -15.98
N GLN A 27 -1.41 12.62 -16.16
CA GLN A 27 -1.11 11.99 -17.44
C GLN A 27 -1.68 10.59 -17.52
N GLU A 28 -2.03 10.17 -18.73
CA GLU A 28 -2.42 8.78 -19.00
C GLU A 28 -1.30 7.79 -18.67
N VAL A 29 -1.69 6.64 -18.14
CA VAL A 29 -0.78 5.55 -17.76
C VAL A 29 -1.10 4.33 -18.63
N ASN A 30 -0.24 4.06 -19.61
CA ASN A 30 -0.26 2.81 -20.36
C ASN A 30 0.77 1.84 -19.76
N LEU A 31 0.32 0.92 -18.91
CA LEU A 31 1.22 0.04 -18.16
C LEU A 31 2.08 -0.86 -19.07
N VAL A 32 1.52 -1.35 -20.17
CA VAL A 32 2.23 -2.21 -21.13
C VAL A 32 3.34 -1.45 -21.82
N GLU A 33 3.08 -0.21 -22.22
CA GLU A 33 4.08 0.66 -22.87
C GLU A 33 5.21 1.05 -21.90
N LEU A 34 4.86 1.41 -20.66
CA LEU A 34 5.84 1.73 -19.63
C LEU A 34 6.72 0.52 -19.31
N PHE A 35 6.13 -0.67 -19.24
CA PHE A 35 6.85 -1.93 -19.03
C PHE A 35 7.80 -2.26 -20.18
N LYS A 36 7.35 -2.12 -21.43
CA LYS A 36 8.20 -2.31 -22.62
C LYS A 36 9.36 -1.31 -22.63
N THR A 37 9.07 -0.03 -22.37
CA THR A 37 10.08 1.03 -22.29
C THR A 37 11.13 0.72 -21.21
N LEU A 38 10.70 0.27 -20.04
CA LEU A 38 11.61 -0.12 -18.96
C LEU A 38 12.53 -1.28 -19.37
N ARG A 39 11.99 -2.29 -20.08
CA ARG A 39 12.79 -3.42 -20.57
C ARG A 39 13.73 -3.04 -21.72
N ASN A 40 13.37 -2.05 -22.53
CA ASN A 40 14.27 -1.51 -23.56
C ASN A 40 15.46 -0.77 -22.95
N GLN A 41 15.29 -0.11 -21.81
CA GLN A 41 16.38 0.56 -21.10
C GLN A 41 17.25 -0.40 -20.27
N ARG A 42 16.64 -1.46 -19.72
CA ARG A 42 17.35 -2.50 -18.96
C ARG A 42 16.66 -3.84 -19.15
N ALA A 43 17.32 -4.72 -19.90
CA ALA A 43 16.80 -6.04 -20.23
C ALA A 43 16.41 -6.83 -18.97
N SER A 44 15.36 -7.63 -19.09
CA SER A 44 14.86 -8.52 -18.03
C SER A 44 14.39 -7.81 -16.75
N CYS A 45 14.14 -6.50 -16.79
CA CYS A 45 13.46 -5.81 -15.71
C CYS A 45 12.07 -6.43 -15.43
N ILE A 46 11.76 -6.62 -14.14
CA ILE A 46 10.55 -7.29 -13.63
C ILE A 46 10.43 -8.71 -14.19
N GLN A 47 11.03 -9.66 -13.47
CA GLN A 47 11.25 -11.03 -13.96
C GLN A 47 10.06 -11.96 -13.72
N LEU A 48 9.33 -11.73 -12.63
CA LEU A 48 8.24 -12.60 -12.20
C LEU A 48 6.90 -11.89 -12.41
N GLU A 49 5.89 -12.65 -12.83
CA GLU A 49 4.52 -12.15 -12.98
C GLU A 49 3.99 -11.54 -11.68
N GLY A 50 4.27 -12.17 -10.54
CA GLY A 50 3.88 -11.65 -9.22
C GLY A 50 4.44 -10.25 -8.92
N GLN A 51 5.59 -9.87 -9.48
CA GLN A 51 6.11 -8.51 -9.36
C GLN A 51 5.29 -7.51 -10.17
N TYR A 52 4.82 -7.91 -11.35
CA TYR A 52 3.95 -7.07 -12.18
C TYR A 52 2.58 -6.87 -11.52
N VAL A 53 2.00 -7.93 -10.96
CA VAL A 53 0.76 -7.85 -10.17
C VAL A 53 0.95 -6.97 -8.95
N PHE A 54 2.07 -7.14 -8.23
CA PHE A 54 2.39 -6.33 -7.05
C PHE A 54 2.47 -4.82 -7.37
N ILE A 55 3.00 -4.44 -8.53
CA ILE A 55 3.06 -3.03 -8.97
C ILE A 55 1.66 -2.44 -9.07
N ILE A 56 0.73 -3.16 -9.70
CA ILE A 56 -0.66 -2.71 -9.87
C ILE A 56 -1.35 -2.59 -8.52
N LEU A 57 -1.25 -3.62 -7.68
CA LEU A 57 -1.86 -3.62 -6.34
C LEU A 57 -1.33 -2.47 -5.48
N SER A 58 -0.02 -2.26 -5.48
CA SER A 58 0.62 -1.19 -4.70
C SER A 58 0.13 0.20 -5.09
N VAL A 59 0.01 0.46 -6.40
CA VAL A 59 -0.50 1.75 -6.90
C VAL A 59 -1.98 1.92 -6.54
N LEU A 60 -2.80 0.89 -6.74
CA LEU A 60 -4.22 0.94 -6.43
C LEU A 60 -4.45 1.17 -4.93
N ASP A 61 -3.72 0.48 -4.06
CA ASP A 61 -3.86 0.64 -2.62
C ASP A 61 -3.37 2.00 -2.15
N TYR A 62 -2.31 2.55 -2.74
CA TYR A 62 -1.89 3.93 -2.49
C TYR A 62 -3.01 4.94 -2.81
N ILE A 63 -3.66 4.80 -3.97
CA ILE A 63 -4.77 5.66 -4.39
C ILE A 63 -5.94 5.53 -3.42
N LYS A 64 -6.34 4.29 -3.07
CA LYS A 64 -7.44 4.05 -2.13
C LYS A 64 -7.18 4.69 -0.76
N VAL A 65 -5.98 4.52 -0.21
CA VAL A 65 -5.60 5.10 1.09
C VAL A 65 -5.61 6.62 1.02
N THR A 66 -5.13 7.21 -0.08
CA THR A 66 -5.06 8.67 -0.24
C THR A 66 -6.45 9.31 -0.36
N HIS A 67 -7.40 8.64 -1.03
CA HIS A 67 -8.77 9.13 -1.21
C HIS A 67 -9.74 8.73 -0.10
N SER A 68 -9.32 7.85 0.82
CA SER A 68 -10.08 7.55 2.04
C SER A 68 -9.69 8.59 3.09
N PRO A 69 -10.54 9.57 3.44
CA PRO A 69 -10.29 10.39 4.62
C PRO A 69 -10.18 9.43 5.80
N GLN A 70 -9.02 9.44 6.46
CA GLN A 70 -8.68 8.62 7.62
C GLN A 70 -9.92 8.45 8.51
N GLN A 71 -10.53 7.26 8.53
CA GLN A 71 -11.31 6.89 9.68
C GLN A 71 -10.30 6.82 10.82
N GLN A 72 -10.41 7.78 11.73
CA GLN A 72 -9.66 7.85 12.96
C GLN A 72 -9.53 6.45 13.54
N LEU A 73 -8.31 5.91 13.60
CA LEU A 73 -8.02 4.77 14.47
C LEU A 73 -8.06 5.34 15.89
N ASN A 74 -9.28 5.42 16.40
CA ASN A 74 -9.68 6.00 17.67
C ASN A 74 -9.11 5.14 18.81
N GLN A 75 -8.08 5.68 19.47
CA GLN A 75 -7.81 5.76 20.92
C GLN A 75 -8.20 4.56 21.84
N PRO A 76 -7.37 4.25 22.87
CA PRO A 76 -7.60 3.13 23.77
C PRO A 76 -8.93 3.25 24.54
N SER A 77 -9.64 2.12 24.69
CA SER A 77 -10.96 2.04 25.33
C SER A 77 -10.99 2.66 26.74
N PRO A 78 -11.82 3.69 26.99
CA PRO A 78 -12.09 4.17 28.34
C PRO A 78 -13.16 3.29 28.99
N ASN A 79 -12.81 2.69 30.12
CA ASN A 79 -13.68 2.04 31.09
C ASN A 79 -15.10 2.65 31.16
N HIS A 80 -16.14 1.89 30.80
CA HIS A 80 -17.49 2.11 31.32
C HIS A 80 -17.70 1.18 32.52
N ILE A 81 -17.61 1.77 33.70
CA ILE A 81 -17.96 1.17 34.98
C ILE A 81 -19.48 0.98 35.01
N SER A 82 -19.96 -0.26 34.87
CA SER A 82 -21.30 -0.63 35.32
C SER A 82 -21.16 -1.50 36.56
N ARG A 83 -21.15 -0.82 37.71
CA ARG A 83 -21.44 -1.44 39.02
C ARG A 83 -22.84 -2.07 38.94
N LEU A 84 -22.95 -3.36 38.67
CA LEU A 84 -24.09 -4.15 39.08
C LEU A 84 -23.76 -4.81 40.42
N ASN A 85 -24.39 -4.28 41.47
CA ASN A 85 -24.98 -5.02 42.58
C ASN A 85 -24.08 -6.01 43.36
N VAL A 86 -23.33 -5.51 44.35
CA VAL A 86 -22.95 -6.32 45.52
C VAL A 86 -24.13 -6.29 46.49
N PRO A 87 -24.82 -7.40 46.78
CA PRO A 87 -25.78 -7.44 47.86
C PRO A 87 -25.06 -7.23 49.20
N ASN A 88 -25.43 -6.15 49.88
CA ASN A 88 -25.06 -5.87 51.26
C ASN A 88 -25.79 -6.88 52.17
N THR A 89 -25.20 -8.04 52.44
CA THR A 89 -25.60 -8.86 53.59
C THR A 89 -25.04 -8.20 54.85
N LYS A 90 -25.95 -7.54 55.57
CA LYS A 90 -25.73 -6.96 56.89
C LYS A 90 -25.18 -8.02 57.86
N LYS A 91 -24.21 -7.58 58.65
CA LYS A 91 -23.71 -8.14 59.91
C LYS A 91 -24.73 -9.00 60.68
N LYS A 92 -24.29 -10.20 61.06
CA LYS A 92 -24.52 -10.77 62.40
C LYS A 92 -23.39 -11.72 62.74
#